data_AF-A0A948C9I9-F1
#
_entry.id   AF-A0A948C9I9-F1
#
_cell.length_a   1.000
_cell.length_b   1.000
_cell.length_c   1.000
_cell.angle_alpha   90.00
_cell.angle_beta   90.00
_cell.angle_gamma   90.00
#
_symmetry.space_group_name_H-M   'P 1'
#
loop_
_entity.id
_entity.type
_entity.pdbx_description
1 polymer ?
#
loop_
_entity_poly.entity_id
_entity_poly.type
_entity_poly.pdbx_seq_one_letter_code
_entity_poly.pdbx_strand_id
1 'polypeptide(L)' 'MSSENISMGVSEVLQFAIKIEENGWEFYKKFAELEDNEKIRELFFLLSDDEIKHKEIFEEMLSEIETYEPQEVYPPEY' A
#
# COMPACT_ATOMS: atom_id res chain seq x y z
N MET A 1 22.12 -21.49 12.02
CA MET A 1 21.57 -20.20 11.57
C MET A 1 20.10 -20.23 11.87
N SER A 2 19.69 -19.58 12.95
CA SER A 2 18.29 -19.45 13.37
C SER A 2 17.57 -18.60 12.33
N SER A 3 16.59 -19.17 11.64
CA SER A 3 15.63 -18.40 10.86
C SER A 3 14.76 -17.62 11.85
N GLU A 4 14.99 -16.32 11.96
CA GLU A 4 14.06 -15.42 12.63
C GLU A 4 12.74 -15.43 11.84
N ASN A 5 11.67 -15.90 12.48
CA ASN A 5 10.32 -15.72 11.98
C ASN A 5 9.97 -14.24 12.17
N ILE A 6 10.01 -13.48 11.09
CA ILE A 6 9.54 -12.09 11.08
C ILE A 6 8.01 -12.16 11.06
N SER A 7 7.39 -11.86 12.20
CA SER A 7 5.94 -11.65 12.31
C SER A 7 5.65 -10.16 12.22
N MET A 8 5.31 -9.66 11.03
CA MET A 8 4.85 -8.28 10.86
C MET A 8 3.36 -8.16 11.22
N GLY A 9 3.00 -7.05 11.85
CA GLY A 9 1.59 -6.71 12.08
C GLY A 9 0.87 -6.34 10.77
N VAL A 10 -0.45 -6.49 10.72
CA VAL A 10 -1.23 -6.14 9.51
C VAL A 10 -1.05 -4.65 9.15
N SER A 11 -1.00 -3.76 10.14
CA SER A 11 -0.74 -2.33 9.94
C SER A 11 0.64 -2.06 9.33
N GLU A 12 1.67 -2.80 9.76
CA GLU A 12 3.03 -2.69 9.22
C GLU A 12 3.09 -3.16 7.76
N VAL A 13 2.40 -4.24 7.43
CA VAL A 13 2.28 -4.73 6.04
C VAL A 13 1.60 -3.69 5.15
N LEU A 14 0.53 -3.04 5.63
CA LEU A 14 -0.17 -2.00 4.87
C LEU A 14 0.68 -0.74 4.70
N GLN A 15 1.40 -0.30 5.74
CA GLN A 15 2.35 0.82 5.62
C GLN A 15 3.45 0.52 4.61
N PHE A 16 3.94 -0.72 4.58
CA PHE A 16 4.91 -1.16 3.58
C PHE A 16 4.32 -1.16 2.17
N ALA A 17 3.08 -1.62 2.00
CA ALA A 17 2.37 -1.59 0.72
C ALA A 17 2.21 -0.14 0.22
N ILE A 18 1.76 0.79 1.07
CA ILE A 18 1.66 2.23 0.74
C ILE A 18 3.00 2.76 0.22
N LYS A 19 4.12 2.40 0.87
CA LYS A 19 5.45 2.84 0.43
C LYS A 19 5.87 2.23 -0.91
N ILE A 20 5.47 1.00 -1.19
CA ILE A 20 5.67 0.38 -2.51
C ILE A 20 4.93 1.17 -3.58
N GLU A 21 3.65 1.52 -3.35
CA GLU A 21 2.85 2.27 -4.32
C GLU A 21 3.41 3.68 -4.57
N GLU A 22 3.88 4.39 -3.54
CA GLU A 22 4.57 5.67 -3.71
C GLU A 22 5.82 5.55 -4.60
N ASN A 23 6.61 4.50 -4.40
CA ASN A 23 7.81 4.26 -5.19
C ASN A 23 7.47 3.85 -6.63
N GLY A 24 6.42 3.05 -6.82
CA GLY A 24 5.90 2.66 -8.14
C GLY A 24 5.44 3.86 -8.94
N TRP A 25 4.66 4.75 -8.30
CA TRP A 25 4.22 6.01 -8.90
C TRP A 25 5.40 6.87 -9.38
N GLU A 26 6.39 7.10 -8.50
CA GLU A 26 7.58 7.87 -8.87
C GLU A 26 8.37 7.22 -10.01
N PHE A 27 8.50 5.89 -9.97
CA PHE A 27 9.22 5.12 -10.98
C PHE A 27 8.58 5.27 -12.35
N TYR A 28 7.27 5.01 -12.45
CA TYR A 28 6.55 5.09 -13.72
C TYR A 28 6.47 6.51 -14.26
N LYS A 29 6.26 7.51 -13.39
CA LYS A 29 6.26 8.91 -13.80
C LYS A 29 7.61 9.35 -14.37
N LYS A 30 8.72 9.03 -13.69
CA LYS A 30 10.07 9.32 -14.19
C LYS A 30 10.36 8.61 -15.50
N PHE A 31 9.90 7.36 -15.66
CA PHE A 31 10.09 6.63 -16.90
C PHE A 31 9.30 7.24 -18.06
N ALA A 32 8.05 7.63 -17.83
CA ALA A 32 7.22 8.32 -18.82
C ALA A 32 7.86 9.63 -19.31
N GLU A 33 8.49 10.38 -18.40
CA GLU A 33 9.20 11.64 -18.73
C GLU A 33 10.47 11.43 -19.59
N LEU A 34 11.06 10.23 -19.56
CA LEU A 34 12.28 9.88 -20.31
C LEU A 34 12.00 9.13 -21.61
N GLU A 35 10.75 8.73 -21.87
CA GLU A 35 10.39 7.89 -23.01
C GLU A 35 9.98 8.72 -24.25
N ASP A 36 10.65 8.43 -25.36
CA ASP A 36 10.41 9.09 -26.64
C ASP A 36 9.19 8.50 -27.37
N ASN A 37 8.92 7.20 -27.17
CA ASN A 37 7.77 6.55 -27.79
C ASN A 37 6.46 6.95 -27.09
N GLU A 38 5.61 7.68 -27.81
CA GLU A 38 4.34 8.18 -27.29
C GLU A 38 3.45 7.10 -26.67
N LYS A 39 3.33 5.92 -27.29
CA LYS A 39 2.49 4.83 -26.76
C LYS A 39 3.03 4.25 -25.47
N ILE A 40 4.35 4.16 -25.35
CA ILE A 40 5.00 3.63 -24.16
C ILE A 40 4.91 4.67 -23.02
N ARG A 41 5.10 5.95 -23.34
CA ARG A 41 4.89 7.06 -22.40
C ARG A 41 3.46 7.08 -21.85
N GLU A 42 2.46 6.96 -22.70
CA GLU A 42 1.05 6.87 -22.29
C GLU A 42 0.78 5.68 -21.37
N LEU A 43 1.37 4.51 -21.68
CA LEU A 43 1.26 3.34 -20.81
C LEU A 43 1.85 3.60 -19.43
N PHE A 44 3.02 4.24 -19.33
CA PHE A 44 3.63 4.53 -18.04
C PHE A 44 2.87 5.57 -17.23
N PHE A 45 2.26 6.58 -17.87
CA PHE A 45 1.35 7.48 -17.17
C PHE A 45 0.12 6.74 -16.63
N LEU A 46 -0.49 5.86 -17.44
CA LEU A 46 -1.61 5.04 -16.99
C LEU A 46 -1.23 4.18 -15.77
N LEU A 47 -0.06 3.52 -15.80
CA LEU A 47 0.42 2.73 -14.68
C LEU A 47 0.65 3.61 -13.43
N SER A 48 1.25 4.80 -13.59
CA SER A 48 1.43 5.71 -12.45
C SER A 48 0.08 6.13 -11.84
N ASP A 49 -0.94 6.39 -12.66
CA ASP A 49 -2.27 6.77 -12.17
C ASP A 49 -2.96 5.63 -11.41
N ASP A 50 -2.68 4.37 -11.76
CA ASP A 50 -3.18 3.20 -11.03
C ASP A 50 -2.53 3.06 -9.65
N GLU A 51 -1.23 3.35 -9.51
CA GLU A 51 -0.56 3.31 -8.18
C GLU A 51 -1.14 4.34 -7.20
N ILE A 52 -1.66 5.47 -7.69
CA ILE A 52 -2.39 6.43 -6.84
C ILE A 52 -3.63 5.76 -6.24
N LYS A 53 -4.41 5.05 -7.06
CA LYS A 53 -5.63 4.35 -6.61
C LYS A 53 -5.29 3.21 -5.65
N HIS A 54 -4.24 2.45 -5.93
CA HIS A 54 -3.77 1.39 -5.04
C HIS A 54 -3.36 1.94 -3.68
N LYS A 55 -2.61 3.05 -3.67
CA LYS A 55 -2.23 3.75 -2.45
C LYS A 55 -3.45 4.18 -1.64
N GLU A 56 -4.44 4.80 -2.27
CA GLU A 56 -5.69 5.23 -1.60
C GLU A 56 -6.41 4.04 -0.95
N ILE A 57 -6.49 2.89 -1.63
CA ILE A 57 -7.10 1.67 -1.10
C ILE A 57 -6.35 1.18 0.14
N PHE A 58 -5.01 1.16 0.13
CA PHE A 58 -4.23 0.73 1.29
C PHE A 58 -4.31 1.73 2.45
N GLU A 59 -4.40 3.03 2.17
CA GLU A 59 -4.63 4.06 3.19
C GLU A 59 -6.01 3.90 3.86
N GLU A 60 -7.05 3.60 3.08
CA GLU A 60 -8.39 3.30 3.60
C GLU A 60 -8.35 2.06 4.51
N MET A 61 -7.77 0.95 4.04
CA MET A 61 -7.62 -0.28 4.83
C MET A 61 -6.84 -0.05 6.13
N LEU A 62 -5.76 0.76 6.09
CA LEU A 62 -4.97 1.06 7.28
C LEU A 62 -5.81 1.84 8.31
N SER A 63 -6.61 2.79 7.85
CA SER A 63 -7.48 3.60 8.71
C SER A 63 -8.56 2.77 9.43
N GLU A 64 -9.11 1.75 8.77
CA GLU A 64 -10.07 0.81 9.38
C GLU A 64 -9.45 -0.02 10.51
N ILE A 65 -8.15 -0.34 10.40
CA ILE A 65 -7.42 -1.10 11.42
C ILE A 65 -7.01 -0.21 12.59
N GLU A 66 -6.60 1.04 12.34
CA GLU A 66 -6.28 1.99 13.42
C GLU A 66 -7.52 2.41 14.21
N THR A 67 -8.69 2.42 13.58
CA THR A 67 -9.97 2.71 14.24
C THR A 67 -10.62 1.51 14.92
N TYR A 68 -10.01 0.31 14.82
CA TYR A 68 -10.47 -0.88 15.52
C TYR A 68 -10.15 -0.78 17.03
N GLU A 69 -11.12 -0.31 17.81
CA GLU A 69 -11.17 -0.59 19.24
C GLU A 69 -11.73 -2.02 19.44
N PRO A 70 -10.98 -2.96 20.02
CA PRO A 70 -11.52 -4.27 20.33
C PRO A 70 -12.71 -4.09 21.28
N GLN A 71 -13.90 -4.51 20.86
CA GLN A 71 -15.01 -4.60 21.82
C GLN A 71 -14.66 -5.71 22.82
N GLU A 72 -14.35 -5.32 24.06
CA GLU A 72 -14.27 -6.27 25.17
C GLU A 72 -15.68 -6.84 25.40
N VAL A 73 -15.98 -7.95 24.73
CA VAL A 73 -17.14 -8.76 25.02
C VAL A 73 -16.86 -9.51 26.31
N TYR A 74 -16.94 -8.82 27.45
CA TYR A 74 -17.00 -9.52 28.73
C TYR A 74 -18.31 -10.30 28.78
N PRO A 75 -18.27 -11.63 28.94
CA PRO A 75 -19.45 -12.36 29.35
C PRO A 75 -19.88 -11.82 30.73
N PRO A 76 -21.18 -11.66 31.00
CA PRO A 76 -21.63 -11.37 32.37
C PRO A 76 -21.14 -12.50 33.28
N GLU A 77 -20.35 -12.15 34.29
CA GLU A 77 -19.97 -13.09 35.35
C GLU A 77 -21.26 -13.58 36.05
N TYR A 78 -21.43 -14.90 36.14
CA TYR A 78 -22.51 -15.56 36.89
C TYR A 78 -22.04 -15.93 38.30
#